data_AF-A0AA97JN33-F1
#
_entry.id   AF-A0AA97JN33-F1
#
_cell.length_a   1.000
_cell.length_b   1.000
_cell.length_c   1.000
_cell.angle_alpha   90.00
_cell.angle_beta   90.00
_cell.angle_gamma   90.00
#
_symmetry.space_group_name_H-M   'P 1'
#
loop_
_entity.id
_entity.type
_entity.pdbx_description
1 polymer ?
#
loop_
_entity_poly.entity_id
_entity_poly.type
_entity_poly.pdbx_seq_one_letter_code
_entity_poly.pdbx_strand_id
1 'polypeptide(L)'
;MYCPESSVILLSTTVLGNVLQPFYFKGGAMSKLSKFEIELPAAPKASKLSLSERDIAMATIYGQLYVLYLRHHSRTSNSTGAEVVLYHLPREGPCKKLHILKLYRTGKFALNVVDNLVVVHHQDTETSLIFDIKLKGEFDGTVTLHQLVLPARSIQPYQIPMAGPTAVTSQFPVPCKLYSSSWIVFQPDIIISASEGYLWNLQVKLEPIVNLLPDKGKLMDFLLQRKDCKMVILSVCSQMLSEPDRGSLGVIATVFDKLNNEYKKYLEAEQSYNMALEIGQSRNNPPPKRPIRTQAVIDQSDIYTHVLSVFTEKKEGPHKFTIAVLMEYIRSLNQFQIAVQHYLYELVIKTLVQHNLFYMLHQFLQYHVLSDSKPLACLLLSLESIYPPAHQLSLDMLKRLSTANDEIVEVLLSKHQVLAALRFIRGIGGHDSISARKFLDAAKQTEDEMLFYTIFRFFEQRNQRLRGNPSFNPGEHCEEHVMYFKQVFGDQALMKPTMS
;
A
#
# COMPACT_ATOMS: atom_id res chain seq x y z
N MET A 1 -31.77 -15.90 -16.95
CA MET A 1 -31.10 -15.11 -15.88
C MET A 1 -30.36 -13.93 -16.50
N TYR A 2 -30.29 -12.79 -15.81
CA TYR A 2 -29.57 -11.59 -16.27
C TYR A 2 -28.52 -11.18 -15.23
N CYS A 3 -27.30 -10.86 -15.68
CA CYS A 3 -26.23 -10.28 -14.88
C CYS A 3 -26.06 -8.81 -15.31
N PRO A 4 -26.54 -7.83 -14.51
CA PRO A 4 -26.50 -6.42 -14.87
C PRO A 4 -25.07 -5.89 -15.06
N GLU A 5 -24.16 -6.27 -14.16
CA GLU A 5 -22.77 -5.80 -14.15
C GLU A 5 -22.01 -6.14 -15.43
N SER A 6 -22.23 -7.36 -15.95
CA SER A 6 -21.62 -7.80 -17.21
C SER A 6 -22.51 -7.56 -18.43
N SER A 7 -23.76 -7.11 -18.24
CA SER A 7 -24.78 -6.97 -19.28
C SER A 7 -24.99 -8.25 -20.10
N VAL A 8 -25.00 -9.40 -19.42
CA VAL A 8 -25.19 -10.73 -20.04
C VAL A 8 -26.51 -11.36 -19.61
N ILE A 9 -27.27 -11.87 -20.58
CA ILE A 9 -28.42 -12.76 -20.36
C ILE A 9 -27.99 -14.19 -20.66
N LEU A 10 -28.37 -15.12 -19.79
CA LEU A 10 -28.18 -16.55 -19.96
C LEU A 10 -29.54 -17.23 -20.12
N LEU A 11 -29.69 -17.92 -21.26
CA LEU A 11 -30.88 -18.70 -21.60
C LEU A 11 -30.54 -20.18 -21.61
N SER A 12 -31.48 -21.01 -21.16
CA SER A 12 -31.41 -22.45 -21.33
C SER A 12 -32.16 -22.88 -22.59
N THR A 13 -31.56 -23.77 -23.38
CA THR A 13 -32.07 -24.10 -24.73
C THR A 13 -32.53 -25.55 -24.90
N THR A 14 -32.30 -26.44 -23.93
CA THR A 14 -32.63 -27.87 -24.02
C THR A 14 -33.69 -28.31 -23.01
N VAL A 15 -34.37 -29.42 -23.28
CA VAL A 15 -35.39 -30.02 -22.41
C VAL A 15 -34.85 -30.36 -21.01
N LEU A 16 -33.57 -30.75 -20.92
CA LEU A 16 -32.90 -31.03 -19.66
C LEU A 16 -32.43 -29.77 -18.92
N GLY A 17 -32.44 -28.62 -19.59
CA GLY A 17 -32.02 -27.34 -19.03
C GLY A 17 -30.51 -27.09 -19.05
N ASN A 18 -29.70 -28.06 -19.47
CA ASN A 18 -28.24 -28.10 -19.24
C ASN A 18 -27.39 -27.43 -20.33
N VAL A 19 -27.95 -27.14 -21.51
CA VAL A 19 -27.25 -26.38 -22.56
C VAL A 19 -27.65 -24.92 -22.44
N LEU A 20 -26.64 -24.07 -22.24
CA LEU A 20 -26.82 -22.66 -21.95
C LEU A 20 -26.25 -21.80 -23.08
N GLN A 21 -27.03 -20.79 -23.46
CA GLN A 21 -26.72 -19.83 -24.50
C GLN A 21 -26.65 -18.42 -23.88
N PRO A 22 -25.45 -17.85 -23.77
CA PRO A 22 -25.28 -16.48 -23.29
C PRO A 22 -25.42 -15.46 -24.44
N PHE A 23 -25.97 -14.28 -24.09
CA PHE A 23 -26.12 -13.11 -24.94
C PHE A 23 -25.58 -11.88 -24.22
N TYR A 24 -24.68 -11.15 -24.86
CA TYR A 24 -24.07 -9.94 -24.33
C TYR A 24 -24.69 -8.70 -24.97
N PHE A 25 -24.99 -7.69 -24.16
CA PHE A 25 -25.61 -6.44 -24.58
C PHE A 25 -24.64 -5.27 -24.42
N LYS A 26 -24.42 -4.50 -25.48
CA LYS A 26 -23.60 -3.28 -25.44
C LYS A 26 -24.08 -2.27 -26.49
N GLY A 27 -24.31 -1.03 -26.07
CA GLY A 27 -24.63 0.06 -27.00
C GLY A 27 -25.86 -0.20 -27.87
N GLY A 28 -26.88 -0.86 -27.32
CA GLY A 28 -28.10 -1.23 -28.05
C GLY A 28 -27.97 -2.46 -28.95
N ALA A 29 -26.77 -3.02 -29.14
CA ALA A 29 -26.55 -4.25 -29.90
C ALA A 29 -26.49 -5.48 -28.98
N MET A 30 -26.95 -6.62 -29.49
CA MET A 30 -26.87 -7.93 -28.85
C MET A 30 -25.89 -8.82 -29.61
N SER A 31 -24.91 -9.39 -28.93
CA SER A 31 -24.01 -10.40 -29.48
C SER A 31 -24.22 -11.76 -28.82
N LYS A 32 -24.14 -12.81 -29.63
CA LYS A 32 -24.27 -14.19 -29.19
C LYS A 32 -22.90 -14.73 -28.78
N LEU A 33 -22.80 -15.25 -27.55
CA LEU A 33 -21.58 -15.88 -27.04
C LEU A 33 -21.58 -17.40 -27.33
N SER A 34 -20.45 -18.07 -27.13
CA SER A 34 -20.33 -19.51 -27.32
C SER A 34 -21.30 -20.28 -26.41
N LYS A 35 -22.15 -21.14 -26.98
CA LYS A 35 -22.97 -22.07 -26.20
C LYS A 35 -22.09 -23.07 -25.45
N PHE A 36 -22.53 -23.51 -24.30
CA PHE A 36 -21.83 -24.52 -23.50
C PHE A 36 -22.82 -25.40 -22.76
N GLU A 37 -22.33 -26.53 -22.26
CA GLU A 37 -23.14 -27.53 -21.56
C GLU A 37 -22.62 -27.73 -20.14
N ILE A 38 -23.54 -27.80 -19.18
CA ILE A 38 -23.26 -28.14 -17.79
C ILE A 38 -23.26 -29.67 -17.63
N GLU A 39 -22.22 -30.19 -16.98
CA GLU A 39 -22.06 -31.61 -16.66
C GLU A 39 -23.04 -32.02 -15.54
N LEU A 40 -24.03 -32.84 -15.86
CA LEU A 40 -25.02 -33.33 -14.90
C LEU A 40 -24.50 -34.55 -14.10
N PRO A 41 -24.83 -34.70 -12.80
CA PRO A 41 -24.32 -35.78 -11.93
C PRO A 41 -24.79 -37.20 -12.27
N ALA A 42 -25.92 -37.34 -12.97
CA ALA A 42 -26.55 -38.63 -13.26
C ALA A 42 -27.21 -38.63 -14.63
N ALA A 43 -27.29 -39.80 -15.27
CA ALA A 43 -28.07 -39.98 -16.49
C ALA A 43 -29.54 -39.60 -16.23
N PRO A 44 -30.06 -38.53 -16.86
CA PRO A 44 -31.39 -38.02 -16.53
C PRO A 44 -32.46 -39.04 -16.92
N LYS A 45 -33.44 -39.26 -16.04
CA LYS A 45 -34.70 -39.91 -16.45
C LYS A 45 -35.38 -38.96 -17.44
N ALA A 46 -35.45 -39.37 -18.71
CA ALA A 46 -35.98 -38.57 -19.80
C ALA A 46 -37.43 -38.15 -19.52
N SER A 47 -37.63 -36.92 -19.04
CA SER A 47 -38.92 -36.18 -18.96
C SER A 47 -38.92 -35.03 -17.93
N LYS A 48 -37.91 -34.90 -17.05
CA LYS A 48 -37.84 -33.80 -16.07
C LYS A 48 -36.66 -32.86 -16.30
N LEU A 49 -36.89 -31.57 -16.12
CA LEU A 49 -35.85 -30.53 -16.07
C LEU A 49 -34.83 -30.92 -14.99
N SER A 50 -33.57 -31.10 -15.38
CA SER A 50 -32.53 -31.55 -14.45
C SER A 50 -31.81 -30.39 -13.77
N LEU A 51 -31.88 -29.19 -14.35
CA LEU A 51 -31.28 -27.97 -13.83
C LEU A 51 -32.38 -27.04 -13.33
N SER A 52 -32.41 -26.77 -12.01
CA SER A 52 -33.30 -25.78 -11.41
C SER A 52 -32.71 -24.37 -11.52
N GLU A 53 -33.55 -23.35 -11.64
CA GLU A 53 -33.11 -21.95 -11.54
C GLU A 53 -32.40 -21.66 -10.21
N ARG A 54 -32.77 -22.36 -9.13
CA ARG A 54 -32.14 -22.20 -7.81
C ARG A 54 -30.71 -22.77 -7.74
N ASP A 55 -30.37 -23.68 -8.64
CA ASP A 55 -29.06 -24.34 -8.66
C ASP A 55 -28.05 -23.62 -9.57
N ILE A 56 -28.45 -22.52 -10.21
CA ILE A 56 -27.59 -21.74 -11.11
C ILE A 56 -27.56 -20.27 -10.70
N ALA A 57 -26.40 -19.64 -10.81
CA ALA A 57 -26.20 -18.21 -10.61
C ALA A 57 -25.19 -17.65 -11.61
N MET A 58 -25.24 -16.34 -11.87
CA MET A 58 -24.23 -15.61 -12.64
C MET A 58 -23.68 -14.47 -11.81
N ALA A 59 -22.37 -14.37 -11.72
CA ALA A 59 -21.71 -13.31 -10.98
C ALA A 59 -20.36 -12.96 -11.58
N THR A 60 -19.96 -11.69 -11.44
CA THR A 60 -18.60 -11.25 -11.74
C THR A 60 -17.75 -11.46 -10.50
N ILE A 61 -16.65 -12.20 -10.64
CA ILE A 61 -15.71 -12.47 -9.57
C ILE A 61 -14.32 -12.09 -10.08
N TYR A 62 -13.64 -11.17 -9.40
CA TYR A 62 -12.34 -10.62 -9.83
C TYR A 62 -12.32 -10.09 -11.26
N GLY A 63 -13.43 -9.44 -11.67
CA GLY A 63 -13.59 -8.86 -13.01
C GLY A 63 -13.86 -9.87 -14.13
N GLN A 64 -13.98 -11.16 -13.82
CA GLN A 64 -14.35 -12.21 -14.77
C GLN A 64 -15.77 -12.70 -14.51
N LEU A 65 -16.51 -12.97 -15.58
CA LEU A 65 -17.89 -13.47 -15.49
C LEU A 65 -17.87 -14.98 -15.32
N TYR A 66 -18.57 -15.45 -14.28
CA TYR A 66 -18.74 -16.88 -14.02
C TYR A 66 -20.21 -17.27 -13.98
N VAL A 67 -20.47 -18.49 -14.45
CA VAL A 67 -21.71 -19.22 -14.20
C VAL A 67 -21.42 -20.23 -13.08
N LEU A 68 -22.13 -20.06 -11.97
CA LEU A 68 -22.00 -20.88 -10.77
C LEU A 68 -23.11 -21.92 -10.80
N TYR A 69 -22.73 -23.19 -10.71
CA TYR A 69 -23.65 -24.33 -10.70
C TYR A 69 -23.51 -25.09 -9.39
N LEU A 70 -24.59 -25.12 -8.60
CA LEU A 70 -24.70 -25.92 -7.39
C LEU A 70 -25.03 -27.36 -7.78
N ARG A 71 -24.02 -28.23 -7.69
CA ARG A 71 -24.11 -29.63 -8.03
C ARG A 71 -24.43 -30.48 -6.80
N HIS A 72 -25.64 -31.03 -6.76
CA HIS A 72 -26.07 -31.97 -5.72
C HIS A 72 -25.66 -33.39 -6.10
N HIS A 73 -24.85 -34.05 -5.26
CA HIS A 73 -24.57 -35.47 -5.41
C HIS A 73 -25.63 -36.32 -4.70
N SER A 74 -26.02 -37.43 -5.32
CA SER A 74 -26.92 -38.42 -4.70
C SER A 74 -26.23 -39.08 -3.52
N ARG A 75 -27.00 -39.45 -2.49
CA ARG A 75 -26.55 -40.18 -1.29
C ARG A 75 -26.20 -41.64 -1.63
N THR A 76 -25.17 -41.86 -2.44
CA THR A 76 -24.50 -43.16 -2.58
C THR A 76 -23.26 -43.20 -1.69
N SER A 77 -22.82 -44.38 -1.28
CA SER A 77 -21.86 -44.61 -0.16
C SER A 77 -20.49 -43.91 -0.26
N ASN A 78 -20.15 -43.31 -1.41
CA ASN A 78 -18.89 -42.61 -1.65
C ASN A 78 -19.05 -41.10 -1.98
N SER A 79 -20.24 -40.50 -1.85
CA SER A 79 -20.45 -39.10 -2.26
C SER A 79 -19.85 -38.10 -1.27
N THR A 80 -19.01 -37.18 -1.74
CA THR A 80 -18.35 -36.12 -0.95
C THR A 80 -19.25 -34.91 -0.64
N GLY A 81 -20.58 -35.06 -0.70
CA GLY A 81 -21.55 -33.97 -0.56
C GLY A 81 -21.74 -33.13 -1.82
N ALA A 82 -22.49 -32.03 -1.71
CA ALA A 82 -22.70 -31.05 -2.76
C ALA A 82 -21.43 -30.21 -3.02
N GLU A 83 -21.35 -29.62 -4.20
CA GLU A 83 -20.26 -28.72 -4.58
C GLU A 83 -20.76 -27.60 -5.50
N VAL A 84 -19.99 -26.52 -5.60
CA VAL A 84 -20.28 -25.43 -6.55
C VAL A 84 -19.23 -25.44 -7.64
N VAL A 85 -19.65 -25.61 -8.89
CA VAL A 85 -18.79 -25.59 -10.08
C VAL A 85 -18.87 -24.22 -10.73
N LEU A 86 -17.71 -23.61 -11.00
CA LEU A 86 -17.62 -22.33 -11.66
C LEU A 86 -17.14 -22.51 -13.10
N TYR A 87 -17.96 -22.04 -14.03
CA TYR A 87 -17.68 -21.98 -15.44
C TYR A 87 -17.32 -20.54 -15.82
N HIS A 88 -16.09 -20.32 -16.27
CA HIS A 88 -15.65 -19.02 -16.77
C HIS A 88 -16.26 -18.77 -18.15
N LEU A 89 -16.96 -17.65 -18.26
CA LEU A 89 -17.59 -17.19 -19.49
C LEU A 89 -16.81 -15.99 -20.05
N PRO A 90 -15.82 -16.22 -20.92
CA PRO A 90 -15.06 -15.12 -21.53
C PRO A 90 -15.94 -14.35 -22.54
N ARG A 91 -15.55 -13.10 -22.83
CA ARG A 91 -16.17 -12.31 -23.91
C ARG A 91 -15.95 -12.93 -25.28
N GLU A 92 -14.82 -13.60 -25.45
CA GLU A 92 -14.42 -14.27 -26.69
C GLU A 92 -13.89 -15.68 -26.35
N GLY A 93 -14.26 -16.67 -27.15
CA GLY A 93 -13.82 -18.06 -26.98
C GLY A 93 -14.83 -18.96 -26.24
N PRO A 94 -14.43 -20.21 -25.95
CA PRO A 94 -15.29 -21.19 -25.32
C PRO A 94 -15.37 -20.99 -23.80
N CYS A 95 -16.52 -21.34 -23.24
CA CYS A 95 -16.71 -21.43 -21.79
C CYS A 95 -15.89 -22.59 -21.22
N LYS A 96 -15.21 -22.37 -20.09
CA LYS A 96 -14.36 -23.39 -19.45
C LYS A 96 -14.72 -23.58 -17.99
N LYS A 97 -14.79 -24.84 -17.56
CA LYS A 97 -14.85 -25.21 -16.14
C LYS A 97 -13.48 -24.92 -15.52
N LEU A 98 -13.42 -24.06 -14.51
CA LEU A 98 -12.14 -23.67 -13.89
C LEU A 98 -12.05 -23.98 -12.39
N HIS A 99 -13.15 -23.86 -11.66
CA HIS A 99 -13.11 -23.98 -10.20
C HIS A 99 -14.21 -24.89 -9.67
N ILE A 100 -13.89 -25.64 -8.61
CA ILE A 100 -14.86 -26.45 -7.85
C ILE A 100 -14.72 -26.11 -6.37
N LEU A 101 -15.82 -25.73 -5.74
CA LEU A 101 -15.91 -25.43 -4.31
C LEU A 101 -16.56 -26.63 -3.60
N LYS A 102 -15.78 -27.39 -2.84
CA LYS A 102 -16.29 -28.58 -2.15
C LYS A 102 -17.04 -28.18 -0.88
N LEU A 103 -18.33 -28.46 -0.79
CA LEU A 103 -19.15 -28.08 0.38
C LEU A 103 -19.12 -29.14 1.49
N TYR A 104 -18.81 -30.40 1.15
CA TYR A 104 -18.79 -31.54 2.08
C TYR A 104 -20.09 -31.74 2.88
N ARG A 105 -21.20 -31.23 2.34
CA ARG A 105 -22.52 -31.21 2.98
C ARG A 105 -23.60 -31.47 1.94
N THR A 106 -24.74 -31.97 2.37
CA THR A 106 -25.94 -32.16 1.55
C THR A 106 -27.10 -31.48 2.23
N GLY A 107 -27.99 -30.87 1.47
CA GLY A 107 -29.10 -30.13 2.05
C GLY A 107 -29.55 -29.01 1.15
N LYS A 108 -30.31 -28.08 1.72
CA LYS A 108 -30.73 -26.86 1.03
C LYS A 108 -29.62 -25.81 1.10
N PHE A 109 -29.20 -25.33 -0.06
CA PHE A 109 -28.21 -24.27 -0.16
C PHE A 109 -28.80 -23.04 -0.83
N ALA A 110 -28.25 -21.89 -0.49
CA ALA A 110 -28.39 -20.65 -1.23
C ALA A 110 -27.01 -20.05 -1.47
N LEU A 111 -26.86 -19.27 -2.54
CA LEU A 111 -25.57 -18.77 -2.99
C LEU A 111 -25.60 -17.26 -3.17
N ASN A 112 -24.64 -16.58 -2.57
CA ASN A 112 -24.34 -15.17 -2.79
C ASN A 112 -22.89 -15.01 -3.23
N VAL A 113 -22.62 -13.91 -3.93
CA VAL A 113 -21.25 -13.44 -4.17
C VAL A 113 -21.10 -12.08 -3.49
N VAL A 114 -20.21 -11.98 -2.52
CA VAL A 114 -19.98 -10.75 -1.76
C VAL A 114 -18.52 -10.42 -1.81
N ASP A 115 -18.18 -9.24 -2.34
CA ASP A 115 -16.78 -8.79 -2.43
C ASP A 115 -15.85 -9.81 -3.11
N ASN A 116 -16.26 -10.40 -4.24
CA ASN A 116 -15.55 -11.49 -4.93
C ASN A 116 -15.43 -12.81 -4.14
N LEU A 117 -16.11 -12.96 -3.00
CA LEU A 117 -16.21 -14.23 -2.28
C LEU A 117 -17.48 -14.95 -2.66
N VAL A 118 -17.37 -16.27 -2.87
CA VAL A 118 -18.55 -17.11 -3.02
C VAL A 118 -19.01 -17.54 -1.63
N VAL A 119 -20.18 -17.07 -1.22
CA VAL A 119 -20.80 -17.40 0.07
C VAL A 119 -21.91 -18.40 -0.17
N VAL A 120 -21.75 -19.59 0.41
CA VAL A 120 -22.74 -20.68 0.30
C VAL A 120 -23.42 -20.86 1.65
N HIS A 121 -24.69 -20.51 1.70
CA HIS A 121 -25.54 -20.63 2.88
C HIS A 121 -26.13 -22.04 2.93
N HIS A 122 -25.80 -22.83 3.94
CA HIS A 122 -26.42 -24.11 4.21
C HIS A 122 -27.58 -23.90 5.19
N GLN A 123 -28.81 -23.97 4.69
CA GLN A 123 -30.01 -23.63 5.46
C GLN A 123 -30.26 -24.64 6.58
N ASP A 124 -29.98 -25.92 6.35
CA ASP A 124 -30.29 -26.98 7.32
C ASP A 124 -29.42 -26.92 8.59
N THR A 125 -28.20 -26.37 8.50
CA THR A 125 -27.32 -26.14 9.67
C THR A 125 -27.17 -24.67 10.04
N GLU A 126 -27.95 -23.78 9.40
CA GLU A 126 -27.92 -22.34 9.65
C GLU A 126 -26.50 -21.72 9.62
N THR A 127 -25.67 -22.18 8.69
CA THR A 127 -24.28 -21.73 8.57
C THR A 127 -23.95 -21.30 7.15
N SER A 128 -22.94 -20.46 7.00
CA SER A 128 -22.40 -19.97 5.74
C SER A 128 -20.95 -20.40 5.58
N LEU A 129 -20.65 -20.83 4.36
CA LEU A 129 -19.35 -21.29 3.89
C LEU A 129 -18.79 -20.21 2.98
N ILE A 130 -17.52 -19.82 3.17
CA ILE A 130 -16.88 -18.76 2.39
C ILE A 130 -15.75 -19.37 1.58
N PHE A 131 -15.75 -19.07 0.29
CA PHE A 131 -14.71 -19.48 -0.65
C PHE A 131 -14.14 -18.25 -1.38
N ASP A 132 -12.84 -18.29 -1.62
CA ASP A 132 -12.11 -17.29 -2.39
C ASP A 132 -11.32 -17.99 -3.49
N ILE A 133 -11.71 -17.77 -4.75
CA ILE A 133 -11.11 -18.45 -5.90
C ILE A 133 -9.68 -17.99 -6.22
N LYS A 134 -9.22 -16.90 -5.60
CA LYS A 134 -7.86 -16.38 -5.78
C LYS A 134 -6.89 -16.90 -4.72
N LEU A 135 -7.40 -17.49 -3.63
CA LEU A 135 -6.57 -18.23 -2.68
C LEU A 135 -6.10 -19.55 -3.31
N LYS A 136 -4.98 -20.07 -2.79
CA LYS A 136 -4.38 -21.31 -3.31
C LYS A 136 -5.32 -22.49 -3.11
N GLY A 137 -5.66 -23.16 -4.21
CA GLY A 137 -6.39 -24.42 -4.25
C GLY A 137 -5.56 -25.56 -4.82
N GLU A 138 -6.08 -26.78 -4.75
CA GLU A 138 -5.46 -27.97 -5.34
C GLU A 138 -5.79 -28.03 -6.83
N PHE A 139 -4.79 -28.02 -7.70
CA PHE A 139 -4.99 -28.09 -9.15
C PHE A 139 -4.83 -29.53 -9.64
N ASP A 140 -5.86 -30.08 -10.30
CA ASP A 140 -5.86 -31.45 -10.79
C ASP A 140 -5.35 -31.62 -12.24
N GLY A 141 -4.83 -30.53 -12.83
CA GLY A 141 -4.44 -30.47 -14.25
C GLY A 141 -5.50 -29.81 -15.13
N THR A 142 -6.75 -29.75 -14.69
CA THR A 142 -7.87 -29.18 -15.45
C THR A 142 -8.66 -28.13 -14.66
N VAL A 143 -8.93 -28.39 -13.38
CA VAL A 143 -9.71 -27.51 -12.49
C VAL A 143 -8.97 -27.30 -11.17
N THR A 144 -9.25 -26.15 -10.55
CA THR A 144 -8.78 -25.84 -9.20
C THR A 144 -9.87 -26.17 -8.18
N LEU A 145 -9.54 -27.07 -7.26
CA LEU A 145 -10.36 -27.44 -6.12
C LEU A 145 -10.07 -26.49 -4.97
N HIS A 146 -11.11 -25.82 -4.49
CA HIS A 146 -11.00 -24.84 -3.40
C HIS A 146 -11.53 -25.40 -2.10
N GLN A 147 -10.83 -25.03 -1.03
CA GLN A 147 -11.21 -25.30 0.34
C GLN A 147 -11.86 -24.06 0.97
N LEU A 148 -12.53 -24.28 2.09
CA LEU A 148 -13.12 -23.21 2.88
C LEU A 148 -12.04 -22.24 3.36
N VAL A 149 -12.27 -20.94 3.17
CA VAL A 149 -11.39 -19.89 3.73
C VAL A 149 -11.44 -19.92 5.25
N LEU A 150 -12.65 -20.12 5.79
CA LEU A 150 -12.95 -20.09 7.20
C LEU A 150 -13.84 -21.28 7.59
N PRO A 151 -13.78 -21.74 8.86
CA PRO A 151 -14.80 -22.64 9.38
C PRO A 151 -16.21 -22.08 9.14
N ALA A 152 -17.19 -22.96 8.92
CA ALA A 152 -18.57 -22.54 8.69
C ALA A 152 -19.10 -21.70 9.86
N ARG A 153 -19.66 -20.53 9.57
CA ARG A 153 -20.21 -19.61 10.59
C ARG A 153 -21.59 -19.12 10.18
N SER A 154 -22.45 -18.90 11.17
CA SER A 154 -23.75 -18.28 10.93
C SER A 154 -23.59 -16.78 10.64
N ILE A 155 -24.51 -16.20 9.87
CA ILE A 155 -24.66 -14.75 9.72
C ILE A 155 -24.93 -14.17 11.11
N GLN A 156 -24.35 -13.00 11.39
CA GLN A 156 -24.56 -12.34 12.67
C GLN A 156 -26.07 -12.13 12.90
N PRO A 157 -26.64 -12.64 14.02
CA PRO A 157 -28.03 -12.42 14.33
C PRO A 157 -28.35 -10.92 14.38
N TYR A 158 -29.47 -10.55 13.77
CA TYR A 158 -29.96 -9.18 13.77
C TYR A 158 -31.34 -9.12 14.41
N GLN A 159 -31.61 -8.03 15.13
CA GLN A 159 -32.90 -7.77 15.74
C GLN A 159 -33.59 -6.66 14.97
N ILE A 160 -34.80 -6.95 14.50
CA ILE A 160 -35.59 -6.03 13.70
C ILE A 160 -36.30 -5.05 14.65
N PRO A 161 -36.04 -3.74 14.53
CA PRO A 161 -36.81 -2.75 15.27
C PRO A 161 -38.23 -2.69 14.70
N MET A 162 -39.25 -2.94 15.54
CA MET A 162 -40.64 -2.75 15.11
C MET A 162 -40.93 -1.26 14.93
N ALA A 163 -41.07 -0.81 13.68
CA ALA A 163 -41.61 0.50 13.35
C ALA A 163 -43.12 0.37 13.07
N GLY A 164 -43.94 0.44 14.12
CA GLY A 164 -45.40 0.55 14.02
C GLY A 164 -45.87 1.99 14.25
N PRO A 165 -46.94 2.47 13.59
CA PRO A 165 -47.43 3.85 13.69
C PRO A 165 -48.16 4.20 15.00
N THR A 166 -48.15 3.32 16.00
CA THR A 166 -48.83 3.57 17.28
C THR A 166 -47.85 3.39 18.42
N ALA A 167 -47.58 4.50 19.10
CA ALA A 167 -46.87 4.58 20.37
C ALA A 167 -47.56 3.69 21.41
N VAL A 168 -47.12 2.43 21.50
CA VAL A 168 -47.35 1.58 22.65
C VAL A 168 -45.98 1.27 23.21
N THR A 169 -45.69 1.88 24.34
CA THR A 169 -44.50 1.65 25.17
C THR A 169 -44.27 0.15 25.38
N SER A 170 -43.02 -0.28 25.17
CA SER A 170 -42.47 -1.64 25.32
C SER A 170 -42.81 -2.69 24.24
N GLN A 171 -42.31 -2.50 23.01
CA GLN A 171 -42.17 -3.62 22.06
C GLN A 171 -40.70 -4.03 21.99
N PHE A 172 -40.41 -5.27 22.41
CA PHE A 172 -39.06 -5.83 22.32
C PHE A 172 -38.69 -6.09 20.84
N PRO A 173 -37.43 -5.89 20.44
CA PRO A 173 -36.97 -6.20 19.09
C PRO A 173 -37.23 -7.67 18.75
N VAL A 174 -37.75 -7.95 17.54
CA VAL A 174 -37.98 -9.33 17.08
C VAL A 174 -36.71 -9.86 16.43
N PRO A 175 -36.21 -11.05 16.81
CA PRO A 175 -35.05 -11.63 16.15
C PRO A 175 -35.39 -11.97 14.69
N CYS A 176 -34.55 -11.54 13.75
CA CYS A 176 -34.67 -11.93 12.35
C CYS A 176 -34.43 -13.43 12.21
N LYS A 177 -35.34 -14.13 11.53
CA LYS A 177 -35.19 -15.55 11.23
C LYS A 177 -34.20 -15.76 10.10
N LEU A 178 -32.95 -15.98 10.48
CA LEU A 178 -31.90 -16.34 9.53
C LEU A 178 -32.14 -17.73 8.93
N TYR A 179 -31.63 -17.95 7.72
CA TYR A 179 -31.67 -19.21 6.97
C TYR A 179 -33.07 -19.80 6.74
N SER A 180 -34.10 -18.96 6.77
CA SER A 180 -35.48 -19.40 6.55
C SER A 180 -35.64 -20.06 5.17
N SER A 181 -36.49 -21.08 5.09
CA SER A 181 -36.85 -21.72 3.82
C SER A 181 -37.59 -20.78 2.85
N SER A 182 -38.05 -19.62 3.33
CA SER A 182 -38.66 -18.54 2.54
C SER A 182 -37.65 -17.57 1.94
N TRP A 183 -36.35 -17.76 2.16
CA TRP A 183 -35.31 -16.90 1.58
C TRP A 183 -35.31 -16.99 0.06
N ILE A 184 -35.26 -15.81 -0.56
CA ILE A 184 -35.02 -15.68 -2.00
C ILE A 184 -33.72 -14.90 -2.14
N VAL A 185 -32.76 -15.48 -2.86
CA VAL A 185 -31.43 -14.90 -3.01
C VAL A 185 -31.25 -14.35 -4.41
N PHE A 186 -30.77 -13.11 -4.49
CA PHE A 186 -30.43 -12.45 -5.74
C PHE A 186 -28.94 -12.11 -5.75
N GLN A 187 -28.31 -12.34 -6.89
CA GLN A 187 -26.92 -11.94 -7.08
C GLN A 187 -26.81 -10.42 -7.14
N PRO A 188 -25.71 -9.84 -6.62
CA PRO A 188 -24.60 -10.54 -5.98
C PRO A 188 -24.89 -10.89 -4.50
N ASP A 189 -25.46 -9.98 -3.73
CA ASP A 189 -25.41 -9.98 -2.27
C ASP A 189 -26.78 -9.71 -1.60
N ILE A 190 -27.89 -9.90 -2.33
CA ILE A 190 -29.23 -9.57 -1.85
C ILE A 190 -29.94 -10.82 -1.32
N ILE A 191 -30.56 -10.71 -0.14
CA ILE A 191 -31.42 -11.73 0.45
C ILE A 191 -32.78 -11.12 0.78
N ILE A 192 -33.86 -11.69 0.23
CA ILE A 192 -35.23 -11.31 0.53
C ILE A 192 -35.83 -12.30 1.52
N SER A 193 -36.24 -11.79 2.68
CA SER A 193 -37.03 -12.55 3.66
C SER A 193 -38.51 -12.34 3.36
N ALA A 194 -39.07 -13.14 2.44
CA ALA A 194 -40.46 -12.96 1.99
C ALA A 194 -41.49 -13.08 3.12
N SER A 195 -41.19 -13.88 4.15
CA SER A 195 -42.04 -14.04 5.34
C SER A 195 -42.06 -12.83 6.26
N GLU A 196 -40.98 -12.04 6.28
CA GLU A 196 -40.85 -10.88 7.16
C GLU A 196 -40.99 -9.55 6.40
N GLY A 197 -40.97 -9.58 5.05
CA GLY A 197 -41.09 -8.39 4.21
C GLY A 197 -39.82 -7.54 4.11
N TYR A 198 -38.65 -8.08 4.49
CA TYR A 198 -37.38 -7.35 4.48
C TYR A 198 -36.49 -7.71 3.29
N LEU A 199 -35.80 -6.69 2.78
CA LEU A 199 -34.71 -6.78 1.82
C LEU A 199 -33.39 -6.54 2.54
N TRP A 200 -32.49 -7.52 2.52
CA TRP A 200 -31.19 -7.46 3.18
C TRP A 200 -30.07 -7.39 2.15
N ASN A 201 -29.01 -6.66 2.50
CA ASN A 201 -27.72 -6.68 1.80
C ASN A 201 -26.70 -7.41 2.68
N LEU A 202 -26.02 -8.41 2.12
CA LEU A 202 -25.03 -9.21 2.81
C LEU A 202 -23.65 -8.54 2.71
N GLN A 203 -23.01 -8.36 3.87
CA GLN A 203 -21.67 -7.76 3.96
C GLN A 203 -20.72 -8.67 4.74
N VAL A 204 -19.44 -8.62 4.36
CA VAL A 204 -18.38 -9.36 5.04
C VAL A 204 -17.69 -8.43 6.03
N LYS A 205 -17.63 -8.84 7.30
CA LYS A 205 -16.86 -8.15 8.34
C LYS A 205 -15.46 -8.73 8.43
N LEU A 206 -14.45 -7.88 8.31
CA LEU A 206 -13.05 -8.31 8.22
C LEU A 206 -12.38 -8.45 9.60
N GLU A 207 -12.82 -7.70 10.61
CA GLU A 207 -12.23 -7.69 11.95
C GLU A 207 -12.26 -9.06 12.62
N PRO A 208 -13.39 -9.82 12.60
CA PRO A 208 -13.41 -11.15 13.20
C PRO A 208 -12.52 -12.16 12.46
N ILE A 209 -12.28 -11.95 11.17
CA ILE A 209 -11.51 -12.86 10.31
C ILE A 209 -10.03 -12.87 10.74
N VAL A 210 -9.51 -11.75 11.25
CA VAL A 210 -8.15 -11.64 11.77
C VAL A 210 -7.84 -12.68 12.85
N ASN A 211 -8.84 -13.02 13.68
CA ASN A 211 -8.71 -14.01 14.76
C ASN A 211 -8.98 -15.44 14.27
N LEU A 212 -9.76 -15.60 13.20
CA LEU A 212 -10.11 -16.91 12.67
C LEU A 212 -9.05 -17.47 11.71
N LEU A 213 -8.22 -16.61 11.11
CA LEU A 213 -7.08 -16.98 10.26
C LEU A 213 -5.75 -16.72 11.00
N PRO A 214 -5.16 -17.72 11.68
CA PRO A 214 -3.93 -17.53 12.43
C PRO A 214 -2.70 -17.32 11.52
N ASP A 215 -2.70 -17.93 10.32
CA ASP A 215 -1.64 -17.76 9.33
C ASP A 215 -1.71 -16.35 8.73
N LYS A 216 -0.83 -15.46 9.22
CA LYS A 216 -0.76 -14.06 8.78
C LYS A 216 -0.42 -13.93 7.29
N GLY A 217 0.32 -14.89 6.73
CA GLY A 217 0.63 -14.91 5.30
C GLY A 217 -0.65 -15.11 4.47
N LYS A 218 -1.44 -16.13 4.79
CA LYS A 218 -2.74 -16.38 4.12
C LYS A 218 -3.76 -15.29 4.42
N LEU A 219 -3.77 -14.75 5.64
CA LEU A 219 -4.62 -13.62 6.02
C LEU A 219 -4.34 -12.41 5.12
N MET A 220 -3.07 -12.09 4.83
CA MET A 220 -2.74 -11.00 3.91
C MET A 220 -3.15 -11.31 2.46
N ASP A 221 -3.00 -12.56 1.98
CA ASP A 221 -3.49 -12.95 0.65
C ASP A 221 -5.00 -12.73 0.53
N PHE A 222 -5.75 -12.97 1.60
CA PHE A 222 -7.18 -12.73 1.67
C PHE A 222 -7.51 -11.23 1.77
N LEU A 223 -6.95 -10.50 2.75
CA LEU A 223 -7.27 -9.10 3.06
C LEU A 223 -6.92 -8.15 1.90
N LEU A 224 -5.81 -8.38 1.19
CA LEU A 224 -5.39 -7.56 0.04
C LEU A 224 -6.37 -7.62 -1.14
N GLN A 225 -7.35 -8.54 -1.10
CA GLN A 225 -8.38 -8.68 -2.13
C GLN A 225 -9.74 -8.14 -1.69
N ARG A 226 -9.85 -7.63 -0.45
CA ARG A 226 -11.11 -7.20 0.15
C ARG A 226 -11.36 -5.72 -0.03
N LYS A 227 -12.63 -5.34 -0.01
CA LYS A 227 -13.02 -3.95 0.19
C LYS A 227 -12.78 -3.49 1.63
N ASP A 228 -12.50 -2.21 1.79
CA ASP A 228 -12.32 -1.50 3.08
C ASP A 228 -11.29 -2.16 4.03
N CYS A 229 -10.27 -2.81 3.49
CA CYS A 229 -9.30 -3.59 4.27
C CYS A 229 -8.15 -2.79 4.87
N LYS A 230 -7.91 -1.54 4.43
CA LYS A 230 -6.74 -0.73 4.82
C LYS A 230 -6.51 -0.68 6.33
N MET A 231 -7.52 -0.24 7.09
CA MET A 231 -7.40 -0.11 8.55
C MET A 231 -7.26 -1.46 9.25
N VAL A 232 -7.90 -2.50 8.71
CA VAL A 232 -7.77 -3.86 9.24
C VAL A 232 -6.36 -4.39 9.02
N ILE A 233 -5.78 -4.22 7.84
CA ILE A 233 -4.40 -4.61 7.55
C ILE A 233 -3.41 -3.86 8.46
N LEU A 234 -3.59 -2.54 8.64
CA LEU A 234 -2.75 -1.75 9.54
C LEU A 234 -2.85 -2.23 10.99
N SER A 235 -4.06 -2.58 11.45
CA SER A 235 -4.27 -3.16 12.78
C SER A 235 -3.57 -4.52 12.93
N VAL A 236 -3.61 -5.38 11.90
CA VAL A 236 -2.91 -6.67 11.87
C VAL A 236 -1.40 -6.48 11.94
N CYS A 237 -0.84 -5.53 11.18
CA CYS A 237 0.57 -5.18 11.25
C CYS A 237 0.95 -4.69 12.65
N SER A 238 0.16 -3.81 13.27
CA SER A 238 0.41 -3.32 14.63
C SER A 238 0.35 -4.44 15.69
N GLN A 239 -0.65 -5.33 15.59
CA GLN A 239 -0.81 -6.49 16.47
C GLN A 239 0.36 -7.46 16.34
N MET A 240 0.83 -7.74 15.12
CA MET A 240 1.96 -8.64 14.86
C MET A 240 3.29 -8.14 15.45
N LEU A 241 3.43 -6.83 15.70
CA LEU A 241 4.64 -6.26 16.29
C LEU A 241 4.56 -6.15 17.82
N SER A 242 3.34 -6.10 18.38
CA SER A 242 3.08 -5.93 19.81
C SER A 242 2.97 -7.27 20.54
N GLU A 243 3.33 -7.32 21.82
CA GLU A 243 3.09 -8.50 22.67
C GLU A 243 1.59 -8.57 23.06
N PRO A 244 0.97 -9.77 23.22
CA PRO A 244 1.56 -11.11 23.16
C PRO A 244 1.58 -11.76 21.76
N ASP A 245 0.96 -11.13 20.75
CA ASP A 245 0.77 -11.71 19.40
C ASP A 245 1.98 -11.50 18.48
N ARG A 246 3.18 -11.35 19.05
CA ARG A 246 4.39 -11.02 18.29
C ARG A 246 4.71 -12.12 17.27
N GLY A 247 4.71 -11.73 16.00
CA GLY A 247 5.12 -12.61 14.90
C GLY A 247 6.63 -12.78 14.82
N SER A 248 7.07 -13.88 14.18
CA SER A 248 8.48 -14.05 13.85
C SER A 248 8.90 -13.04 12.75
N LEU A 249 10.19 -12.68 12.71
CA LEU A 249 10.70 -11.75 11.71
C LEU A 249 10.43 -12.21 10.28
N GLY A 250 10.49 -13.52 10.01
CA GLY A 250 10.19 -14.08 8.69
C GLY A 250 8.71 -13.93 8.28
N VAL A 251 7.77 -13.99 9.23
CA VAL A 251 6.35 -13.70 8.96
C VAL A 251 6.16 -12.22 8.70
N ILE A 252 6.80 -11.35 9.49
CA ILE A 252 6.76 -9.89 9.31
C ILE A 252 7.31 -9.50 7.93
N ALA A 253 8.45 -10.07 7.55
CA ALA A 253 9.06 -9.93 6.23
C ALA A 253 8.08 -10.27 5.10
N THR A 254 7.46 -11.45 5.19
CA THR A 254 6.49 -11.93 4.21
C THR A 254 5.29 -10.99 4.09
N VAL A 255 4.81 -10.46 5.22
CA VAL A 255 3.70 -9.50 5.25
C VAL A 255 4.12 -8.20 4.54
N PHE A 256 5.25 -7.60 4.91
CA PHE A 256 5.74 -6.38 4.28
C PHE A 256 5.97 -6.55 2.78
N ASP A 257 6.51 -7.70 2.35
CA ASP A 257 6.74 -8.00 0.95
C ASP A 257 5.42 -8.04 0.15
N LYS A 258 4.35 -8.60 0.73
CA LYS A 258 3.02 -8.60 0.09
C LYS A 258 2.42 -7.21 -0.02
N LEU A 259 2.56 -6.38 1.02
CA LEU A 259 2.07 -5.00 1.01
C LEU A 259 2.81 -4.15 -0.02
N ASN A 260 4.13 -4.21 -0.01
CA ASN A 260 4.97 -3.43 -0.92
C ASN A 260 4.86 -3.92 -2.37
N ASN A 261 4.58 -5.20 -2.61
CA ASN A 261 4.27 -5.70 -3.94
C ASN A 261 2.99 -5.07 -4.53
N GLU A 262 1.90 -5.00 -3.75
CA GLU A 262 0.67 -4.35 -4.20
C GLU A 262 0.86 -2.83 -4.34
N TYR A 263 1.65 -2.21 -3.46
CA TYR A 263 2.01 -0.79 -3.60
C TYR A 263 2.84 -0.54 -4.87
N LYS A 264 3.80 -1.42 -5.20
CA LYS A 264 4.61 -1.32 -6.43
C LYS A 264 3.74 -1.41 -7.68
N LYS A 265 2.83 -2.38 -7.74
CA LYS A 265 1.89 -2.52 -8.87
C LYS A 265 1.05 -1.25 -9.07
N TYR A 266 0.62 -0.62 -7.98
CA TYR A 266 -0.07 0.65 -8.05
C TYR A 266 0.81 1.77 -8.62
N LEU A 267 2.05 1.90 -8.13
CA LEU A 267 3.01 2.90 -8.64
C LEU A 267 3.31 2.71 -10.14
N GLU A 268 3.50 1.45 -10.59
CA GLU A 268 3.72 1.12 -11.99
C GLU A 268 2.50 1.46 -12.87
N ALA A 269 1.29 1.19 -12.37
CA ALA A 269 0.06 1.56 -13.06
C ALA A 269 -0.11 3.09 -13.16
N GLU A 270 0.28 3.83 -12.12
CA GLU A 270 0.24 5.30 -12.10
C GLU A 270 1.27 5.92 -13.05
N GLN A 271 2.49 5.37 -13.07
CA GLN A 271 3.52 5.76 -14.04
C GLN A 271 3.07 5.49 -15.47
N SER A 272 2.54 4.30 -15.75
CA SER A 272 2.02 3.93 -17.06
C SER A 272 0.87 4.84 -17.51
N TYR A 273 0.01 5.24 -16.57
CA TYR A 273 -1.08 6.18 -16.82
C TYR A 273 -0.55 7.58 -17.20
N ASN A 274 0.43 8.10 -16.46
CA ASN A 274 1.02 9.42 -16.74
C ASN A 274 1.75 9.44 -18.08
N MET A 275 2.51 8.39 -18.43
CA MET A 275 3.14 8.27 -19.75
C MET A 275 2.10 8.26 -20.89
N ALA A 276 0.97 7.59 -20.68
CA ALA A 276 -0.12 7.55 -21.66
C ALA A 276 -0.82 8.91 -21.85
N LEU A 277 -0.81 9.79 -20.83
CA LEU A 277 -1.30 11.16 -20.96
C LEU A 277 -0.34 12.05 -21.75
N GLU A 278 0.97 11.87 -21.58
CA GLU A 278 2.01 12.67 -22.25
C GLU A 278 2.16 12.35 -23.75
N ILE A 279 1.96 11.09 -24.17
CA ILE A 279 2.15 10.66 -25.57
C ILE A 279 0.97 11.07 -26.48
N GLY A 280 -0.15 11.54 -25.93
CA GLY A 280 -1.32 11.98 -26.69
C GLY A 280 -2.18 10.82 -27.21
N GLN A 281 -3.49 11.07 -27.31
CA GLN A 281 -4.49 10.04 -27.64
C GLN A 281 -4.43 9.63 -29.12
N SER A 282 -4.26 8.34 -29.40
CA SER A 282 -4.62 7.78 -30.71
C SER A 282 -6.14 7.58 -30.78
N ARG A 283 -6.77 7.89 -31.92
CA ARG A 283 -8.23 7.86 -32.11
C ARG A 283 -8.90 6.48 -31.88
N ASN A 284 -8.11 5.41 -31.72
CA ASN A 284 -8.62 4.03 -31.62
C ASN A 284 -8.43 3.38 -30.24
N ASN A 285 -7.77 4.03 -29.27
CA ASN A 285 -7.59 3.44 -27.94
C ASN A 285 -8.61 3.97 -26.94
N PRO A 286 -9.21 3.09 -26.10
CA PRO A 286 -10.07 3.54 -25.01
C PRO A 286 -9.27 4.46 -24.08
N PRO A 287 -9.93 5.47 -23.46
CA PRO A 287 -9.25 6.41 -22.58
C PRO A 287 -8.54 5.64 -21.47
N PRO A 288 -7.28 5.99 -21.14
CA PRO A 288 -6.57 5.35 -20.06
C PRO A 288 -7.39 5.55 -18.79
N LYS A 289 -7.75 4.46 -18.11
CA LYS A 289 -8.46 4.54 -16.83
C LYS A 289 -7.41 4.82 -15.76
N ARG A 290 -7.57 5.92 -15.03
CA ARG A 290 -6.71 6.23 -13.89
C ARG A 290 -6.72 5.04 -12.93
N PRO A 291 -5.55 4.53 -12.49
CA PRO A 291 -5.53 3.51 -11.46
C PRO A 291 -6.21 4.09 -10.22
N ILE A 292 -7.29 3.45 -9.81
CA ILE A 292 -7.95 3.79 -8.56
C ILE A 292 -7.02 3.27 -7.48
N ARG A 293 -6.64 4.13 -6.53
CA ARG A 293 -5.98 3.69 -5.30
C ARG A 293 -6.92 2.69 -4.63
N THR A 294 -6.67 1.40 -4.83
CA THR A 294 -7.55 0.37 -4.30
C THR A 294 -7.44 0.40 -2.77
N GLN A 295 -8.47 -0.06 -2.08
CA GLN A 295 -8.47 -0.10 -0.61
C GLN A 295 -7.33 -0.96 -0.03
N ALA A 296 -6.69 -1.80 -0.84
CA ALA A 296 -5.54 -2.62 -0.48
C ALA A 296 -4.17 -1.93 -0.63
N VAL A 297 -4.10 -0.75 -1.25
CA VAL A 297 -2.82 -0.03 -1.42
C VAL A 297 -2.48 0.73 -0.14
N ILE A 298 -1.47 0.24 0.56
CA ILE A 298 -0.90 0.87 1.76
C ILE A 298 0.42 1.52 1.38
N ASP A 299 0.53 2.83 1.58
CA ASP A 299 1.76 3.56 1.27
C ASP A 299 2.72 3.59 2.46
N GLN A 300 3.90 4.20 2.25
CA GLN A 300 4.92 4.33 3.29
C GLN A 300 4.47 5.23 4.45
N SER A 301 3.57 6.18 4.23
CA SER A 301 3.08 7.10 5.26
C SER A 301 2.06 6.43 6.17
N ASP A 302 1.23 5.53 5.61
CA ASP A 302 0.26 4.72 6.31
C ASP A 302 0.97 3.77 7.30
N ILE A 303 1.99 3.04 6.81
CA ILE A 303 2.80 2.13 7.65
C ILE A 303 3.55 2.93 8.73
N TYR A 304 4.13 4.07 8.37
CA TYR A 304 4.83 4.91 9.34
C TYR A 304 3.91 5.38 10.47
N THR A 305 2.77 5.98 10.12
CA THR A 305 1.87 6.65 11.08
C THR A 305 1.10 5.66 11.94
N HIS A 306 0.63 4.56 11.38
CA HIS A 306 -0.25 3.63 12.09
C HIS A 306 0.47 2.41 12.69
N VAL A 307 1.68 2.09 12.21
CA VAL A 307 2.39 0.87 12.62
C VAL A 307 3.74 1.20 13.24
N LEU A 308 4.68 1.76 12.48
CA LEU A 308 6.08 1.84 12.91
C LEU A 308 6.31 2.90 14.00
N SER A 309 5.75 4.10 13.87
CA SER A 309 5.89 5.16 14.89
C SER A 309 5.32 4.71 16.24
N VAL A 310 4.06 4.27 16.24
CA VAL A 310 3.36 3.73 17.42
C VAL A 310 4.15 2.57 18.06
N PHE A 311 4.71 1.68 17.25
CA PHE A 311 5.52 0.57 17.73
C PHE A 311 6.83 1.03 18.40
N THR A 312 7.54 1.99 17.80
CA THR A 312 8.78 2.54 18.38
C THR A 312 8.54 3.32 19.67
N GLU A 313 7.39 4.01 19.79
CA GLU A 313 7.04 4.82 20.97
C GLU A 313 6.69 3.97 22.19
N LYS A 314 6.03 2.82 22.00
CA LYS A 314 5.62 1.95 23.11
C LYS A 314 6.78 1.39 23.93
N LYS A 315 8.02 1.41 23.41
CA LYS A 315 9.22 0.83 24.06
C LYS A 315 9.03 -0.61 24.55
N GLU A 316 8.12 -1.35 23.94
CA GLU A 316 7.77 -2.73 24.32
C GLU A 316 8.58 -3.72 23.48
N GLY A 317 9.64 -4.29 24.07
CA GLY A 317 10.41 -5.39 23.49
C GLY A 317 11.92 -5.15 23.36
N PRO A 318 12.67 -6.16 22.88
CA PRO A 318 14.11 -6.04 22.69
C PRO A 318 14.43 -5.01 21.59
N HIS A 319 15.28 -4.02 21.88
CA HIS A 319 15.64 -2.96 20.92
C HIS A 319 16.21 -3.52 19.60
N LYS A 320 16.91 -4.67 19.66
CA LYS A 320 17.39 -5.39 18.47
C LYS A 320 16.25 -5.85 17.56
N PHE A 321 15.12 -6.27 18.12
CA PHE A 321 13.94 -6.65 17.35
C PHE A 321 13.30 -5.44 16.68
N THR A 322 13.18 -4.32 17.40
CA THR A 322 12.65 -3.07 16.82
C THR A 322 13.44 -2.63 15.60
N ILE A 323 14.77 -2.62 15.71
CA ILE A 323 15.65 -2.27 14.59
C ILE A 323 15.53 -3.28 13.45
N ALA A 324 15.48 -4.58 13.76
CA ALA A 324 15.29 -5.62 12.75
C ALA A 324 13.99 -5.41 11.96
N VAL A 325 12.88 -5.08 12.62
CA VAL A 325 11.59 -4.80 11.96
C VAL A 325 11.67 -3.57 11.05
N LEU A 326 12.27 -2.46 11.52
CA LEU A 326 12.43 -1.26 10.70
C LEU A 326 13.29 -1.54 9.46
N MET A 327 14.39 -2.26 9.65
CA MET A 327 15.28 -2.66 8.56
C MET A 327 14.61 -3.65 7.61
N GLU A 328 13.74 -4.53 8.11
CA GLU A 328 12.98 -5.48 7.30
C GLU A 328 11.99 -4.76 6.37
N TYR A 329 11.34 -3.70 6.87
CA TYR A 329 10.47 -2.86 6.04
C TYR A 329 11.26 -2.11 4.95
N ILE A 330 12.40 -1.52 5.30
CA ILE A 330 13.30 -0.85 4.33
C ILE A 330 13.84 -1.85 3.30
N ARG A 331 14.25 -3.05 3.75
CA ARG A 331 14.70 -4.15 2.89
C ARG A 331 13.60 -4.51 1.89
N SER A 332 12.36 -4.64 2.35
CA SER A 332 11.22 -4.93 1.49
C SER A 332 10.99 -3.84 0.45
N LEU A 333 11.00 -2.55 0.83
CA LEU A 333 10.89 -1.43 -0.11
C LEU A 333 11.98 -1.47 -1.20
N ASN A 334 13.23 -1.71 -0.80
CA ASN A 334 14.36 -1.83 -1.71
C ASN A 334 14.22 -3.03 -2.65
N GLN A 335 13.76 -4.18 -2.16
CA GLN A 335 13.51 -5.37 -2.98
C GLN A 335 12.52 -5.10 -4.11
N PHE A 336 11.45 -4.34 -3.83
CA PHE A 336 10.44 -3.96 -4.83
C PHE A 336 10.79 -2.69 -5.60
N GLN A 337 12.02 -2.17 -5.46
CA GLN A 337 12.48 -0.96 -6.16
C GLN A 337 11.55 0.24 -5.92
N ILE A 338 11.18 0.45 -4.65
CA ILE A 338 10.40 1.59 -4.18
C ILE A 338 11.36 2.53 -3.47
N ALA A 339 11.43 3.79 -3.90
CA ALA A 339 12.25 4.79 -3.25
C ALA A 339 11.81 5.00 -1.79
N VAL A 340 12.73 4.77 -0.85
CA VAL A 340 12.47 4.88 0.58
C VAL A 340 12.38 6.35 0.96
N GLN A 341 11.32 6.73 1.66
CA GLN A 341 11.15 8.10 2.13
C GLN A 341 12.06 8.39 3.33
N HIS A 342 12.63 9.59 3.36
CA HIS A 342 13.65 9.99 4.33
C HIS A 342 13.21 9.89 5.80
N TYR A 343 11.91 10.09 6.09
CA TYR A 343 11.37 9.97 7.46
C TYR A 343 11.48 8.54 8.03
N LEU A 344 11.57 7.51 7.18
CA LEU A 344 11.81 6.14 7.64
C LEU A 344 13.25 5.97 8.13
N TYR A 345 14.21 6.56 7.44
CA TYR A 345 15.61 6.59 7.89
C TYR A 345 15.77 7.41 9.16
N GLU A 346 15.09 8.55 9.25
CA GLU A 346 15.03 9.35 10.48
C GLU A 346 14.52 8.53 11.66
N LEU A 347 13.47 7.71 11.48
CA LEU A 347 12.96 6.83 12.53
C LEU A 347 14.01 5.81 12.99
N VAL A 348 14.74 5.20 12.05
CA VAL A 348 15.85 4.28 12.37
C VAL A 348 16.94 4.98 13.17
N ILE A 349 17.39 6.16 12.73
CA ILE A 349 18.43 6.93 13.43
C ILE A 349 17.98 7.32 14.83
N LYS A 350 16.77 7.87 14.98
CA LYS A 350 16.19 8.24 16.29
C LYS A 350 16.14 7.03 17.23
N THR A 351 15.72 5.87 16.73
CA THR A 351 15.67 4.62 17.49
C THR A 351 17.07 4.17 17.92
N LEU A 352 18.06 4.23 17.04
CA LEU A 352 19.45 3.85 17.35
C LEU A 352 20.09 4.76 18.40
N VAL A 353 19.87 6.08 18.28
CA VAL A 353 20.36 7.07 19.24
C VAL A 353 19.70 6.89 20.59
N GLN A 354 18.38 6.69 20.64
CA GLN A 354 17.63 6.47 21.87
C GLN A 354 18.13 5.25 22.67
N HIS A 355 18.64 4.23 21.98
CA HIS A 355 19.18 3.01 22.60
C HIS A 355 20.71 2.99 22.70
N ASN A 356 21.39 4.10 22.43
CA ASN A 356 22.85 4.24 22.49
C ASN A 356 23.61 3.24 21.57
N LEU A 357 23.02 2.83 20.46
CA LEU A 357 23.60 1.88 19.50
C LEU A 357 24.45 2.58 18.43
N PHE A 358 25.38 3.42 18.88
CA PHE A 358 26.19 4.29 18.01
C PHE A 358 27.10 3.53 17.05
N TYR A 359 27.58 2.34 17.44
CA TYR A 359 28.38 1.49 16.55
C TYR A 359 27.59 1.07 15.31
N MET A 360 26.33 0.64 15.50
CA MET A 360 25.45 0.23 14.41
C MET A 360 25.06 1.43 13.53
N LEU A 361 24.79 2.58 14.16
CA LEU A 361 24.56 3.83 13.44
C LEU A 361 25.74 4.19 12.53
N HIS A 362 26.96 4.12 13.05
CA HIS A 362 28.18 4.37 12.27
C HIS A 362 28.27 3.44 11.06
N GLN A 363 28.07 2.13 11.27
CA GLN A 363 28.11 1.14 10.20
C GLN A 363 27.04 1.40 9.13
N PHE A 364 25.81 1.70 9.52
CA PHE A 364 24.73 1.96 8.57
C PHE A 364 25.01 3.17 7.69
N LEU A 365 25.62 4.21 8.24
CA LEU A 365 26.01 5.42 7.49
C LEU A 365 27.25 5.19 6.64
N GLN A 366 28.27 4.50 7.17
CA GLN A 366 29.53 4.23 6.47
C GLN A 366 29.34 3.30 5.28
N TYR A 367 28.50 2.26 5.42
CA TYR A 367 28.21 1.30 4.35
C TYR A 367 27.01 1.69 3.48
N HIS A 368 26.50 2.93 3.60
CA HIS A 368 25.39 3.45 2.79
C HIS A 368 24.13 2.57 2.83
N VAL A 369 23.85 1.96 3.98
CA VAL A 369 22.61 1.20 4.21
C VAL A 369 21.40 2.16 4.19
N LEU A 370 21.59 3.39 4.70
CA LEU A 370 20.64 4.48 4.61
C LEU A 370 20.99 5.33 3.39
N SER A 371 20.01 5.64 2.54
CA SER A 371 20.25 6.51 1.40
C SER A 371 20.52 7.95 1.85
N ASP A 372 21.52 8.57 1.22
CA ASP A 372 21.90 9.94 1.51
C ASP A 372 20.76 10.90 1.16
N SER A 373 20.50 11.86 2.04
CA SER A 373 19.54 12.94 1.78
C SER A 373 19.86 14.16 2.62
N LYS A 374 19.50 15.36 2.11
CA LYS A 374 19.72 16.63 2.84
C LYS A 374 19.07 16.63 4.24
N PRO A 375 17.80 16.20 4.40
CA PRO A 375 17.16 16.14 5.72
C PRO A 375 17.91 15.25 6.71
N LEU A 376 18.45 14.11 6.24
CA LEU A 376 19.18 13.17 7.08
C LEU A 376 20.53 13.73 7.55
N ALA A 377 21.24 14.46 6.68
CA ALA A 377 22.47 15.15 7.05
C ALA A 377 22.21 16.24 8.11
N CYS A 378 21.15 17.03 7.95
CA CYS A 378 20.73 18.01 8.96
C CYS A 378 20.40 17.35 10.31
N LEU A 379 19.72 16.20 10.28
CA LEU A 379 19.47 15.41 11.50
C LEU A 379 20.79 14.97 12.16
N LEU A 380 21.76 14.46 11.40
CA LEU A 380 23.06 14.04 11.94
C LEU A 380 23.83 15.20 12.58
N LEU A 381 23.77 16.40 11.98
CA LEU A 381 24.37 17.60 12.55
C LEU A 381 23.75 17.95 13.91
N SER A 382 22.43 17.79 14.06
CA SER A 382 21.76 18.01 15.34
C SER A 382 22.16 17.00 16.43
N LEU A 383 22.72 15.85 16.03
CA LEU A 383 23.15 14.78 16.93
C LEU A 383 24.62 14.89 17.36
N GLU A 384 25.37 15.88 16.86
CA GLU A 384 26.81 16.05 17.13
C GLU A 384 27.15 16.10 18.62
N SER A 385 26.31 16.74 19.44
CA SER A 385 26.55 16.86 20.89
C SER A 385 26.48 15.52 21.62
N ILE A 386 25.72 14.55 21.09
CA ILE A 386 25.51 13.22 21.67
C ILE A 386 26.47 12.21 21.01
N TYR A 387 26.71 12.36 19.71
CA TYR A 387 27.55 11.49 18.91
C TYR A 387 28.50 12.33 18.05
N PRO A 388 29.70 12.68 18.56
CA PRO A 388 30.63 13.57 17.86
C PRO A 388 31.00 13.15 16.43
N PRO A 389 31.14 11.84 16.10
CA PRO A 389 31.38 11.41 14.72
C PRO A 389 30.25 11.75 13.73
N ALA A 390 29.04 12.07 14.21
CA ALA A 390 27.92 12.48 13.37
C ALA A 390 28.25 13.69 12.48
N HIS A 391 29.07 14.61 12.99
CA HIS A 391 29.50 15.79 12.25
C HIS A 391 30.20 15.41 10.94
N GLN A 392 31.26 14.59 11.03
CA GLN A 392 31.99 14.16 9.84
C GLN A 392 31.12 13.33 8.90
N LEU A 393 30.32 12.40 9.45
CA LEU A 393 29.42 11.57 8.65
C LEU A 393 28.37 12.39 7.89
N SER A 394 27.88 13.48 8.49
CA SER A 394 26.95 14.40 7.85
C SER A 394 27.59 15.18 6.70
N LEU A 395 28.82 15.65 6.87
CA LEU A 395 29.59 16.33 5.81
C LEU A 395 29.92 15.37 4.67
N ASP A 396 30.31 14.13 5.00
CA ASP A 396 30.56 13.10 4.00
C ASP A 396 29.28 12.77 3.21
N MET A 397 28.12 12.73 3.87
CA MET A 397 26.81 12.55 3.23
C MET A 397 26.45 13.71 2.30
N LEU A 398 26.58 14.95 2.76
CA LEU A 398 26.32 16.13 1.92
C LEU A 398 27.25 16.19 0.71
N LYS A 399 28.53 15.84 0.90
CA LYS A 399 29.53 15.82 -0.18
C LYS A 399 29.17 14.82 -1.27
N ARG A 400 28.63 13.64 -0.90
CA ARG A 400 28.18 12.61 -1.86
C ARG A 400 26.94 13.04 -2.66
N LEU A 401 26.06 13.85 -2.07
CA LEU A 401 24.85 14.34 -2.75
C LEU A 401 25.13 15.29 -3.91
N SER A 402 26.31 15.92 -3.98
CA SER A 402 26.78 16.88 -4.99
C SER A 402 25.95 18.16 -5.20
N THR A 403 24.68 18.14 -4.78
CA THR A 403 23.68 19.22 -4.85
C THR A 403 23.58 20.03 -3.54
N ALA A 404 24.45 19.73 -2.57
CA ALA A 404 24.38 20.27 -1.20
C ALA A 404 25.60 21.14 -0.82
N ASN A 405 26.22 21.79 -1.80
CA ASN A 405 27.47 22.54 -1.59
C ASN A 405 27.26 23.78 -0.71
N ASP A 406 26.12 24.46 -0.86
CA ASP A 406 25.78 25.63 -0.06
C ASP A 406 25.55 25.25 1.40
N GLU A 407 24.87 24.13 1.65
CA GLU A 407 24.63 23.60 2.98
C GLU A 407 25.95 23.20 3.68
N ILE A 408 26.91 22.60 2.95
CA ILE A 408 28.24 22.27 3.50
C ILE A 408 28.97 23.55 3.95
N VAL A 409 28.91 24.60 3.13
CA VAL A 409 29.53 25.89 3.45
C VAL A 409 28.89 26.49 4.69
N GLU A 410 27.56 26.49 4.78
CA GLU A 410 26.84 27.01 5.96
C GLU A 410 27.21 26.25 7.23
N VAL A 411 27.34 24.93 7.16
CA VAL A 411 27.76 24.11 8.30
C VAL A 411 29.18 24.45 8.74
N LEU A 412 30.14 24.55 7.82
CA LEU A 412 31.52 24.90 8.14
C LEU A 412 31.66 26.31 8.72
N LEU A 413 30.90 27.27 8.18
CA LEU A 413 30.87 28.65 8.70
C LEU A 413 30.25 28.72 10.11
N SER A 414 29.19 27.96 10.38
CA SER A 414 28.55 27.91 11.71
C SER A 414 29.48 27.38 12.81
N LYS A 415 30.47 26.56 12.44
CA LYS A 415 31.50 26.01 13.34
C LYS A 415 32.79 26.83 13.33
N HIS A 416 32.76 28.04 12.75
CA HIS A 416 33.91 28.92 12.63
C HIS A 416 35.09 28.35 11.83
N GLN A 417 34.86 27.32 11.02
CA GLN A 417 35.89 26.71 10.17
C GLN A 417 35.99 27.42 8.82
N VAL A 418 36.24 28.74 8.86
CA VAL A 418 36.15 29.62 7.68
C VAL A 418 37.13 29.22 6.58
N LEU A 419 38.37 28.83 6.94
CA LEU A 419 39.36 28.35 5.96
C LEU A 419 38.99 27.03 5.31
N ALA A 420 38.34 26.12 6.05
CA ALA A 420 37.88 24.85 5.51
C ALA A 420 36.74 25.08 4.50
N ALA A 421 35.79 25.97 4.82
CA ALA A 421 34.74 26.40 3.91
C ALA A 421 35.31 27.00 2.62
N LEU A 422 36.27 27.90 2.74
CA LEU A 422 36.94 28.54 1.60
C LEU A 422 37.66 27.52 0.71
N ARG A 423 38.39 26.58 1.32
CA ARG A 423 39.08 25.48 0.61
C ARG A 423 38.11 24.57 -0.13
N PHE A 424 36.98 24.23 0.49
CA PHE A 424 35.95 23.40 -0.12
C PHE A 424 35.36 24.06 -1.38
N ILE A 425 34.95 25.33 -1.29
CA ILE A 425 34.42 26.08 -2.44
C ILE A 425 35.45 26.18 -3.57
N ARG A 426 36.71 26.47 -3.22
CA ARG A 426 37.79 26.54 -4.21
C ARG A 426 37.97 25.20 -4.93
N GLY A 427 37.80 24.08 -4.22
CA GLY A 427 37.85 22.73 -4.80
C GLY A 427 36.71 22.43 -5.77
N ILE A 428 35.55 23.06 -5.61
CA ILE A 428 34.36 22.87 -6.48
C ILE A 428 34.32 23.89 -7.62
N GLY A 429 35.16 24.93 -7.57
CA GLY A 429 35.21 25.98 -8.59
C GLY A 429 34.21 27.12 -8.36
N GLY A 430 33.32 27.04 -7.37
CA GLY A 430 32.29 28.04 -7.07
C GLY A 430 32.77 29.33 -6.37
N HIS A 431 34.07 29.61 -6.38
CA HIS A 431 34.68 30.71 -5.62
C HIS A 431 34.27 32.13 -6.06
N ASP A 432 33.64 32.27 -7.22
CA ASP A 432 33.23 33.56 -7.76
C ASP A 432 31.79 33.95 -7.37
N SER A 433 30.91 32.99 -7.08
CA SER A 433 29.49 33.21 -6.78
C SER A 433 29.15 33.29 -5.29
N ILE A 434 30.13 33.14 -4.39
CA ILE A 434 29.88 33.09 -2.94
C ILE A 434 29.62 34.47 -2.32
N SER A 435 28.80 34.51 -1.26
CA SER A 435 28.55 35.74 -0.50
C SER A 435 29.76 36.09 0.38
N ALA A 436 30.39 37.23 0.13
CA ALA A 436 31.52 37.70 0.94
C ALA A 436 31.12 38.01 2.39
N ARG A 437 29.91 38.56 2.58
CA ARG A 437 29.35 38.91 3.88
C ARG A 437 29.34 37.72 4.85
N LYS A 438 28.77 36.57 4.43
CA LYS A 438 28.69 35.36 5.28
C LYS A 438 30.05 34.91 5.82
N PHE A 439 31.10 35.00 4.99
CA PHE A 439 32.46 34.62 5.37
C PHE A 439 33.13 35.65 6.29
N LEU A 440 32.91 36.93 6.04
CA LEU A 440 33.45 38.02 6.86
C LEU A 440 32.78 38.09 8.23
N ASP A 441 31.46 37.86 8.30
CA ASP A 441 30.70 37.70 9.54
C ASP A 441 31.29 36.56 10.38
N ALA A 442 31.44 35.37 9.79
CA ALA A 442 31.98 34.19 10.48
C ALA A 442 33.44 34.40 10.94
N ALA A 443 34.27 35.07 10.14
CA ALA A 443 35.66 35.39 10.48
C ALA A 443 35.79 36.51 11.53
N LYS A 444 34.81 37.42 11.63
CA LYS A 444 34.77 38.43 12.68
C LYS A 444 34.40 37.79 14.03
N GLN A 445 33.48 36.83 14.02
CA GLN A 445 33.04 36.11 15.22
C GLN A 445 34.13 35.21 15.84
N THR A 446 35.16 34.82 15.08
CA THR A 446 36.31 34.06 15.62
C THR A 446 37.27 34.88 16.48
N GLU A 447 37.16 36.22 16.47
CA GLU A 447 38.09 37.14 17.16
C GLU A 447 39.57 37.00 16.75
N ASP A 448 39.87 36.23 15.71
CA ASP A 448 41.20 36.09 15.11
C ASP A 448 41.39 37.14 14.00
N GLU A 449 42.13 38.19 14.34
CA GLU A 449 42.47 39.30 13.43
C GLU A 449 43.19 38.83 12.16
N MET A 450 44.10 37.84 12.28
CA MET A 450 44.86 37.33 11.13
C MET A 450 43.98 36.51 10.19
N LEU A 451 43.04 35.74 10.74
CA LEU A 451 42.03 35.03 9.96
C LEU A 451 41.12 36.02 9.23
N PHE A 452 40.62 37.05 9.92
CA PHE A 452 39.78 38.07 9.30
C PHE A 452 40.53 38.80 8.18
N TYR A 453 41.78 39.22 8.41
CA TYR A 453 42.61 39.84 7.38
C TYR A 453 42.77 38.95 6.13
N THR A 454 43.05 37.66 6.34
CA THR A 454 43.25 36.69 5.25
C THR A 454 41.99 36.50 4.40
N ILE A 455 40.83 36.37 5.06
CA ILE A 455 39.54 36.22 4.37
C ILE A 455 39.15 37.50 3.64
N PHE A 456 39.36 38.66 4.27
CA PHE A 456 39.12 39.96 3.64
C PHE A 456 39.97 40.15 2.37
N ARG A 457 41.27 39.84 2.45
CA ARG A 457 42.19 39.86 1.30
C ARG A 457 41.77 38.91 0.18
N PHE A 458 41.28 37.72 0.52
CA PHE A 458 40.80 36.77 -0.48
C PHE A 458 39.64 37.38 -1.30
N PHE A 459 38.69 38.05 -0.64
CA PHE A 459 37.58 38.69 -1.34
C PHE A 459 37.99 39.95 -2.10
N GLU A 460 38.93 40.76 -1.60
CA GLU A 460 39.52 41.86 -2.38
C GLU A 460 40.16 41.34 -3.68
N GLN A 461 40.95 40.27 -3.60
CA GLN A 461 41.58 39.64 -4.76
C GLN A 461 40.56 39.03 -5.71
N ARG A 462 39.46 38.46 -5.21
CA ARG A 462 38.34 37.98 -6.04
C ARG A 462 37.67 39.15 -6.76
N ASN A 463 37.33 40.22 -6.05
CA ASN A 463 36.70 41.40 -6.63
C ASN A 463 37.59 42.03 -7.70
N GLN A 464 38.90 42.11 -7.45
CA GLN A 464 39.88 42.57 -8.44
C GLN A 464 39.90 41.67 -9.68
N ARG A 465 39.87 40.34 -9.52
CA ARG A 465 39.85 39.40 -10.65
C ARG A 465 38.56 39.49 -11.47
N LEU A 466 37.41 39.64 -10.82
CA LEU A 466 36.10 39.65 -11.49
C LEU A 466 35.74 41.00 -12.10
N ARG A 467 36.12 42.11 -11.45
CA ARG A 467 35.65 43.46 -11.78
C ARG A 467 36.77 44.46 -12.08
N GLY A 468 38.03 44.10 -11.87
CA GLY A 468 39.16 45.04 -11.95
C GLY A 468 39.20 46.07 -10.81
N ASN A 469 38.34 45.92 -9.79
CA ASN A 469 38.24 46.80 -8.64
C ASN A 469 38.12 45.96 -7.36
N PRO A 470 38.94 46.18 -6.31
CA PRO A 470 38.93 45.35 -5.10
C PRO A 470 37.73 45.66 -4.19
N SER A 471 37.01 46.75 -4.45
CA SER A 471 35.87 47.21 -3.65
C SER A 471 34.71 46.21 -3.64
N PHE A 472 34.04 46.11 -2.48
CA PHE A 472 32.78 45.38 -2.34
C PHE A 472 31.64 46.19 -2.94
N ASN A 473 30.70 45.51 -3.62
CA ASN A 473 29.51 46.18 -4.14
C ASN A 473 28.57 46.58 -2.99
N PRO A 474 27.89 47.74 -3.04
CA PRO A 474 26.90 48.12 -2.04
C PRO A 474 25.79 47.06 -1.83
N GLY A 475 25.41 46.33 -2.88
CA GLY A 475 24.44 45.24 -2.79
C GLY A 475 24.91 44.00 -2.00
N GLU A 476 26.22 43.86 -1.73
CA GLU A 476 26.78 42.77 -0.92
C GLU A 476 26.67 43.06 0.60
N HIS A 477 26.33 44.31 0.99
CA HIS A 477 26.15 44.76 2.39
C HIS A 477 27.39 44.49 3.27
N CYS A 478 28.58 44.76 2.75
CA CYS A 478 29.86 44.54 3.46
C CYS A 478 30.41 45.83 4.10
N GLU A 479 29.67 46.95 4.14
CA GLU A 479 30.22 48.25 4.60
C GLU A 479 30.74 48.19 6.04
N GLU A 480 30.03 47.50 6.93
CA GLU A 480 30.42 47.32 8.33
C GLU A 480 31.75 46.55 8.48
N HIS A 481 31.98 45.54 7.62
CA HIS A 481 33.23 44.78 7.61
C HIS A 481 34.40 45.60 7.07
N VAL A 482 34.16 46.46 6.08
CA VAL A 482 35.18 47.38 5.56
C VAL A 482 35.56 48.42 6.62
N MET A 483 34.58 48.97 7.35
CA MET A 483 34.86 49.88 8.47
C MET A 483 35.65 49.19 9.58
N TYR A 484 35.27 47.95 9.94
CA TYR A 484 36.02 47.15 10.91
C TYR A 484 37.46 46.88 10.45
N PHE A 485 37.67 46.51 9.18
CA PHE A 485 39.01 46.30 8.63
C PHE A 485 39.88 47.57 8.73
N LYS A 486 39.33 48.73 8.40
CA LYS A 486 40.02 50.03 8.51
C LYS A 486 40.38 50.37 9.95
N GLN A 487 39.50 50.06 10.89
CA GLN A 487 39.74 50.33 12.31
C GLN A 487 40.88 49.46 12.87
N VAL A 488 40.94 48.18 12.48
CA VAL A 488 41.92 47.23 13.02
C VAL A 488 43.27 47.32 12.29
N PHE A 489 43.29 47.46 10.96
CA PHE A 489 44.51 47.38 10.13
C PHE A 489 44.92 48.70 9.47
N GLY A 490 44.08 49.74 9.54
CA GLY A 490 44.31 51.04 8.92
C GLY A 490 43.93 51.12 7.43
N ASP A 491 43.60 52.31 6.96
CA ASP A 491 43.21 52.56 5.55
C ASP A 491 44.30 52.18 4.54
N GLN A 492 45.57 52.22 4.95
CA GLN A 492 46.71 51.89 4.10
C GLN A 492 46.79 50.40 3.76
N ALA A 493 46.13 49.55 4.55
CA ALA A 493 46.11 48.11 4.34
C ALA A 493 45.12 47.68 3.24
N LEU A 494 44.25 48.55 2.73
CA LEU A 494 43.32 48.18 1.65
C LEU A 494 44.04 47.93 0.32
N MET A 495 43.54 46.97 -0.46
CA MET A 495 44.09 46.70 -1.80
C MET A 495 43.78 47.90 -2.71
N LYS A 496 44.81 48.44 -3.36
CA LYS A 496 44.64 49.55 -4.31
C LYS A 496 44.10 49.01 -5.65
N PRO A 497 43.21 49.76 -6.34
CA PRO A 497 42.80 49.41 -7.69
C PRO A 497 44.03 49.32 -8.60
N THR A 498 44.12 48.25 -9.38
CA THR A 498 45.13 48.20 -10.45
C THR A 498 44.66 49.19 -11.52
N MET A 499 45.35 50.33 -11.65
CA MET A 499 45.10 51.26 -12.75
C MET A 499 45.43 50.53 -14.05
N SER A 500 44.41 50.25 -14.86
CA SER A 500 44.54 49.77 -16.24
C SER A 500 45.11 50.87 -17.13
#